data_AF-A0AA42XXL6-F1
#
_entry.id   AF-A0AA42XXL6-F1
#
_cell.length_a   1.000
_cell.length_b   1.000
_cell.length_c   1.000
_cell.angle_alpha   90.00
_cell.angle_beta   90.00
_cell.angle_gamma   90.00
#
_symmetry.space_group_name_H-M   'P 1'
#
loop_
_entity.id
_entity.type
_entity.pdbx_description
1 polymer ?
#
loop_
_entity_poly.entity_id
_entity_poly.type
_entity_poly.pdbx_seq_one_letter_code
_entity_poly.pdbx_strand_id
1 'polypeptide(L)'
;MDSGGPQVFDLSAARPDGWFDEVVKQSKDFEAASELIGRHTLGLALVAGVRIVSLTPDSQAMDLTTVEFAMGPDEAVRQATLPEFRQVVGGALLSPLQPRSLPESPGIEALQAYIGGRYLLEAALFDVQPLELRIEVGFAEIALKFNDLQHVLALEDFRDVIDERVRTELGIGRPSGEMAIDLTVVERAQEANAGGNFGATIAMLSPWLTPISMLLRTGEAGELAEEVHGKLSTSLDLLGSAYAGLGEYEAANEVLRLGIQWAGDSTKAAGMYLALGRASASTAKHGEAIGLLRRAITLGVDEAEVLPLLAQSLAARDQNLAAKVCIDRARAAGADDSVLREADDDLRTRFGQAWPRFEAWMGSGASD
;
A
#
# COMPACT_ATOMS: atom_id res chain seq x y z
N MET A 1 -20.06 22.46 45.12
CA MET A 1 -19.58 22.34 43.74
C MET A 1 -18.26 21.60 43.85
N ASP A 2 -18.33 20.28 43.84
CA ASP A 2 -17.15 19.45 44.05
C ASP A 2 -16.32 19.52 42.77
N SER A 3 -15.13 20.10 42.89
CA SER A 3 -14.12 20.16 41.85
C SER A 3 -13.52 18.76 41.67
N GLY A 4 -14.26 17.88 41.00
CA GLY A 4 -13.84 16.52 40.70
C GLY A 4 -12.73 16.53 39.65
N GLY A 5 -11.49 16.39 40.09
CA GLY A 5 -10.36 16.12 39.19
C GLY A 5 -10.54 14.79 38.45
N PRO A 6 -9.70 14.51 37.44
CA PRO A 6 -9.78 13.28 36.66
C PRO A 6 -9.69 12.06 37.58
N GLN A 7 -10.65 11.14 37.47
CA GLN A 7 -10.62 9.87 38.17
C GLN A 7 -9.65 8.94 37.43
N VAL A 8 -8.63 8.44 38.14
CA VAL A 8 -7.63 7.55 37.57
C VAL A 8 -7.77 6.17 38.19
N PHE A 9 -7.90 5.15 37.36
CA PHE A 9 -8.04 3.75 37.76
C PHE A 9 -6.86 2.94 37.22
N ASP A 10 -6.19 2.21 38.09
CA ASP A 10 -5.16 1.23 37.70
C ASP A 10 -5.83 0.00 37.07
N LEU A 11 -5.38 -0.39 35.88
CA LEU A 11 -5.89 -1.53 35.14
C LEU A 11 -5.08 -2.81 35.36
N SER A 12 -3.98 -2.77 36.11
CA SER A 12 -3.07 -3.91 36.34
C SER A 12 -3.80 -5.20 36.73
N ALA A 13 -4.79 -5.10 37.64
CA ALA A 13 -5.61 -6.22 38.11
C ALA A 13 -6.81 -6.55 37.20
N ALA A 14 -7.16 -5.66 36.28
CA ALA A 14 -8.26 -5.85 35.33
C ALA A 14 -7.80 -6.48 34.00
N ARG A 15 -6.49 -6.56 33.76
CA ARG A 15 -5.93 -7.19 32.56
C ARG A 15 -6.06 -8.71 32.60
N PRO A 16 -6.51 -9.35 31.51
CA PRO A 16 -6.51 -10.80 31.39
C PRO A 16 -5.14 -11.34 30.97
N ASP A 17 -4.03 -10.90 31.59
CA ASP A 17 -2.69 -11.28 31.14
C ASP A 17 -2.50 -12.81 31.16
N GLY A 18 -1.96 -13.37 30.07
CA GLY A 18 -1.69 -14.81 29.96
C GLY A 18 -2.92 -15.71 29.77
N TRP A 19 -4.13 -15.14 29.65
CA TRP A 19 -5.38 -15.91 29.46
C TRP A 19 -5.26 -16.91 28.30
N PHE A 20 -4.65 -16.47 27.20
CA PHE A 20 -4.56 -17.26 26.00
C PHE A 20 -3.61 -18.44 26.18
N ASP A 21 -2.45 -18.23 26.82
CA ASP A 21 -1.50 -19.31 27.12
C ASP A 21 -2.09 -20.35 28.09
N GLU A 22 -2.95 -19.93 29.02
CA GLU A 22 -3.68 -20.87 29.88
C GLU A 22 -4.65 -21.75 29.09
N VAL A 23 -5.37 -21.16 28.13
CA VAL A 23 -6.27 -21.92 27.24
C VAL A 23 -5.48 -22.86 26.33
N VAL A 24 -4.36 -22.39 25.77
CA VAL A 24 -3.45 -23.23 24.95
C VAL A 24 -3.00 -24.47 25.72
N LYS A 25 -2.56 -24.31 26.98
CA LYS A 25 -2.08 -25.42 27.81
C LYS A 25 -3.14 -26.50 28.06
N GLN A 26 -4.42 -26.16 28.01
CA GLN A 26 -5.53 -27.09 28.27
C GLN A 26 -5.93 -27.90 27.03
N SER A 27 -5.51 -27.50 25.83
CA SER A 27 -5.91 -28.13 24.57
C SER A 27 -4.73 -28.86 23.92
N LYS A 28 -4.89 -30.18 23.72
CA LYS A 28 -3.87 -31.02 23.09
C LYS A 28 -3.73 -30.78 21.58
N ASP A 29 -4.80 -30.33 20.95
CA ASP A 29 -4.88 -30.16 19.49
C ASP A 29 -4.64 -28.70 19.07
N PHE A 30 -4.28 -27.83 20.02
CA PHE A 30 -4.15 -26.39 19.80
C PHE A 30 -3.04 -26.04 18.80
N GLU A 31 -1.88 -26.69 18.89
CA GLU A 31 -0.75 -26.42 17.99
C GLU A 31 -1.10 -26.82 16.55
N ALA A 32 -1.73 -27.99 16.36
CA ALA A 32 -2.18 -28.43 15.05
C ALA A 32 -3.23 -27.48 14.46
N ALA A 33 -4.18 -27.00 15.27
CA ALA A 33 -5.13 -26.00 14.84
C ALA A 33 -4.45 -24.65 14.50
N SER A 34 -3.46 -24.24 15.29
CA SER A 34 -2.72 -22.98 15.08
C SER A 34 -1.92 -23.00 13.79
N GLU A 35 -1.30 -24.12 13.44
CA GLU A 35 -0.60 -24.30 12.18
C GLU A 35 -1.54 -24.17 10.97
N LEU A 36 -2.80 -24.58 11.11
CA LEU A 36 -3.77 -24.55 10.01
C LEU A 36 -4.43 -23.18 9.81
N ILE A 37 -4.91 -22.55 10.90
CA ILE A 37 -5.75 -21.34 10.79
C ILE A 37 -5.12 -20.09 11.40
N GLY A 38 -3.97 -20.23 12.07
CA GLY A 38 -3.24 -19.12 12.69
C GLY A 38 -3.58 -18.95 14.17
N ARG A 39 -2.54 -18.70 14.97
CA ARG A 39 -2.65 -18.52 16.43
C ARG A 39 -3.58 -17.35 16.82
N HIS A 40 -3.43 -16.17 16.21
CA HIS A 40 -4.30 -15.03 16.52
C HIS A 40 -5.76 -15.28 16.09
N THR A 41 -5.98 -15.92 14.94
CA THR A 41 -7.34 -16.27 14.48
C THR A 41 -8.05 -17.20 15.47
N LEU A 42 -7.34 -18.17 16.05
CA LEU A 42 -7.86 -19.00 17.13
C LEU A 42 -8.17 -18.20 18.40
N GLY A 43 -7.26 -17.31 18.81
CA GLY A 43 -7.48 -16.44 19.96
C GLY A 43 -8.74 -15.58 19.78
N LEU A 44 -8.89 -14.95 18.63
CA LEU A 44 -10.05 -14.13 18.28
C LEU A 44 -11.35 -14.95 18.23
N ALA A 45 -11.30 -16.18 17.70
CA ALA A 45 -12.43 -17.09 17.74
C ALA A 45 -12.88 -17.39 19.19
N LEU A 46 -11.92 -17.63 20.10
CA LEU A 46 -12.22 -17.85 21.52
C LEU A 46 -12.83 -16.60 22.18
N VAL A 47 -12.31 -15.41 21.89
CA VAL A 47 -12.89 -14.14 22.37
C VAL A 47 -14.32 -13.96 21.85
N ALA A 48 -14.58 -14.37 20.60
CA ALA A 48 -15.91 -14.36 20.01
C ALA A 48 -16.87 -15.43 20.59
N GLY A 49 -16.40 -16.29 21.51
CA GLY A 49 -17.19 -17.38 22.08
C GLY A 49 -17.37 -18.57 21.13
N VAL A 50 -16.51 -18.70 20.12
CA VAL A 50 -16.56 -19.77 19.13
C VAL A 50 -15.96 -21.05 19.71
N ARG A 51 -16.66 -22.16 19.52
CA ARG A 51 -16.14 -23.50 19.76
C ARG A 51 -15.89 -24.20 18.42
N ILE A 52 -14.62 -24.40 18.09
CA ILE A 52 -14.23 -25.20 16.91
C ILE A 52 -14.38 -26.68 17.26
N VAL A 53 -15.09 -27.41 16.41
CA VAL A 53 -15.35 -28.84 16.55
C VAL A 53 -14.34 -29.64 15.73
N SER A 54 -14.10 -29.23 14.49
CA SER A 54 -13.15 -29.90 13.60
C SER A 54 -12.57 -28.93 12.56
N LEU A 55 -11.38 -29.28 12.06
CA LEU A 55 -10.69 -28.61 10.97
C LEU A 55 -10.35 -29.66 9.91
N THR A 56 -10.79 -29.43 8.68
CA THR A 56 -10.49 -30.31 7.53
C THR A 56 -9.65 -29.54 6.53
N PRO A 57 -8.31 -29.73 6.52
CA PRO A 57 -7.42 -29.01 5.62
C PRO A 57 -7.59 -29.49 4.17
N ASP A 58 -7.50 -28.55 3.23
CA ASP A 58 -7.43 -28.85 1.80
C ASP A 58 -5.98 -28.72 1.30
N SER A 59 -5.46 -29.80 0.70
CA SER A 59 -4.07 -29.90 0.24
C SER A 59 -3.72 -29.06 -1.00
N GLN A 60 -4.73 -28.54 -1.71
CA GLN A 60 -4.54 -27.78 -2.95
C GLN A 60 -4.66 -26.27 -2.74
N ALA A 61 -5.49 -25.84 -1.78
CA ALA A 61 -5.62 -24.42 -1.43
C ALA A 61 -6.04 -24.25 0.03
N MET A 62 -5.24 -23.51 0.82
CA MET A 62 -5.54 -23.26 2.23
C MET A 62 -6.90 -22.59 2.47
N ASP A 63 -7.37 -21.76 1.53
CA ASP A 63 -8.67 -21.07 1.61
C ASP A 63 -9.89 -22.02 1.49
N LEU A 64 -9.69 -23.25 0.99
CA LEU A 64 -10.71 -24.29 0.95
C LEU A 64 -10.75 -25.14 2.24
N THR A 65 -9.85 -24.86 3.19
CA THR A 65 -9.89 -25.47 4.52
C THR A 65 -11.25 -25.23 5.13
N THR A 66 -11.90 -26.30 5.55
CA THR A 66 -13.25 -26.25 6.10
C THR A 66 -13.21 -26.33 7.62
N VAL A 67 -13.99 -25.46 8.27
CA VAL A 67 -14.08 -25.31 9.72
C VAL A 67 -15.49 -25.67 10.16
N GLU A 68 -15.61 -26.62 11.09
CA GLU A 68 -16.87 -26.89 11.79
C GLU A 68 -16.85 -26.23 13.16
N PHE A 69 -17.85 -25.41 13.47
CA PHE A 69 -17.87 -24.60 14.69
C PHE A 69 -19.29 -24.27 15.18
N ALA A 70 -19.40 -23.85 16.44
CA ALA A 70 -20.63 -23.34 17.06
C ALA A 70 -20.34 -22.04 17.84
N MET A 71 -21.27 -21.07 17.89
CA MET A 71 -21.11 -19.87 18.74
C MET A 71 -21.77 -20.12 20.09
N GLY A 72 -21.01 -20.66 21.03
CA GLY A 72 -21.53 -21.01 22.36
C GLY A 72 -22.07 -22.45 22.49
N PRO A 73 -22.51 -22.81 23.70
CA PRO A 73 -22.75 -24.20 24.09
C PRO A 73 -24.00 -24.83 23.46
N ASP A 74 -25.04 -24.03 23.20
CA ASP A 74 -26.34 -24.51 22.73
C ASP A 74 -26.62 -24.20 21.24
N GLU A 75 -25.65 -23.61 20.54
CA GLU A 75 -25.78 -23.33 19.12
C GLU A 75 -25.48 -24.56 18.24
N ALA A 76 -26.21 -24.66 17.12
CA ALA A 76 -25.99 -25.71 16.15
C ALA A 76 -24.60 -25.59 15.52
N VAL A 77 -23.94 -26.74 15.32
CA VAL A 77 -22.67 -26.80 14.60
C VAL A 77 -22.91 -26.41 13.15
N ARG A 78 -22.11 -25.46 12.66
CA ARG A 78 -22.09 -24.98 11.29
C ARG A 78 -20.76 -25.32 10.65
N GLN A 79 -20.79 -25.48 9.33
CA GLN A 79 -19.62 -25.72 8.51
C GLN A 79 -19.42 -24.53 7.59
N ALA A 80 -18.18 -24.04 7.50
CA ALA A 80 -17.82 -22.92 6.63
C ALA A 80 -16.39 -23.05 6.11
N THR A 81 -16.07 -22.41 4.99
CA THR A 81 -14.68 -22.24 4.56
C THR A 81 -13.92 -21.34 5.54
N LEU A 82 -12.58 -21.40 5.54
CA LEU A 82 -11.76 -20.58 6.42
C LEU A 82 -12.01 -19.05 6.24
N PRO A 83 -12.16 -18.51 5.02
CA PRO A 83 -12.54 -17.11 4.83
C PRO A 83 -13.91 -16.78 5.42
N GLU A 84 -14.92 -17.62 5.19
CA GLU A 84 -16.27 -17.43 5.76
C GLU A 84 -16.25 -17.51 7.29
N PHE A 85 -15.48 -18.44 7.85
CA PHE A 85 -15.27 -18.56 9.28
C PHE A 85 -14.68 -17.27 9.87
N ARG A 86 -13.62 -16.72 9.24
CA ARG A 86 -13.04 -15.43 9.64
C ARG A 86 -14.07 -14.30 9.62
N GLN A 87 -14.89 -14.21 8.56
CA GLN A 87 -15.98 -13.23 8.48
C GLN A 87 -16.99 -13.36 9.62
N VAL A 88 -17.37 -14.59 10.00
CA VAL A 88 -18.27 -14.83 11.13
C VAL A 88 -17.63 -14.37 12.45
N VAL A 89 -16.36 -14.71 12.69
CA VAL A 89 -15.63 -14.28 13.89
C VAL A 89 -15.60 -12.76 13.99
N GLY A 90 -15.19 -12.06 12.93
CA GLY A 90 -15.12 -10.60 13.02
C GLY A 90 -16.47 -9.91 12.99
N GLY A 91 -17.52 -10.50 12.40
CA GLY A 91 -18.88 -10.00 12.59
C GLY A 91 -19.28 -9.96 14.06
N ALA A 92 -18.87 -10.96 14.84
CA ALA A 92 -19.11 -11.00 16.28
C ALA A 92 -18.27 -9.97 17.05
N LEU A 93 -16.97 -9.88 16.73
CA LEU A 93 -16.03 -9.00 17.45
C LEU A 93 -16.20 -7.52 17.11
N LEU A 94 -16.49 -7.18 15.85
CA LEU A 94 -16.57 -5.79 15.37
C LEU A 94 -17.96 -5.17 15.54
N SER A 95 -18.92 -5.90 16.11
CA SER A 95 -20.24 -5.36 16.42
C SER A 95 -20.12 -4.28 17.50
N PRO A 96 -20.73 -3.09 17.38
CA PRO A 96 -20.59 -2.02 18.37
C PRO A 96 -20.97 -2.47 19.78
N LEU A 97 -20.14 -2.13 20.79
CA LEU A 97 -20.49 -2.37 22.19
C LEU A 97 -21.59 -1.42 22.64
N GLN A 98 -22.44 -1.90 23.55
CA GLN A 98 -23.38 -1.02 24.25
C GLN A 98 -22.62 -0.20 25.30
N PRO A 99 -22.81 1.13 25.35
CA PRO A 99 -22.21 1.98 26.36
C PRO A 99 -22.61 1.50 27.76
N ARG A 100 -21.64 1.34 28.65
CA ARG A 100 -21.88 1.06 30.08
C ARG A 100 -21.50 2.27 30.92
N SER A 101 -22.28 2.53 31.97
CA SER A 101 -21.91 3.54 32.96
C SER A 101 -20.93 2.96 33.97
N LEU A 102 -20.02 3.81 34.45
CA LEU A 102 -19.11 3.45 35.52
C LEU A 102 -19.69 3.91 36.87
N PRO A 103 -19.77 3.04 37.89
CA PRO A 103 -20.18 3.45 39.24
C PRO A 103 -19.08 4.29 39.91
N GLU A 104 -19.42 5.05 40.97
CA GLU A 104 -18.48 5.93 41.68
C GLU A 104 -17.27 5.20 42.28
N SER A 105 -17.40 3.92 42.61
CA SER A 105 -16.32 3.05 43.09
C SER A 105 -16.34 1.74 42.31
N PRO A 106 -15.77 1.73 41.10
CA PRO A 106 -15.81 0.57 40.23
C PRO A 106 -14.87 -0.52 40.70
N GLY A 107 -15.40 -1.74 40.80
CA GLY A 107 -14.59 -2.94 40.89
C GLY A 107 -14.00 -3.32 39.52
N ILE A 108 -13.18 -4.37 39.51
CA ILE A 108 -12.51 -4.88 38.30
C ILE A 108 -13.52 -5.17 37.18
N GLU A 109 -14.60 -5.89 37.48
CA GLU A 109 -15.62 -6.23 36.50
C GLU A 109 -16.30 -4.99 35.90
N ALA A 110 -16.50 -3.94 36.70
CA ALA A 110 -17.10 -2.69 36.22
C ALA A 110 -16.15 -1.95 35.26
N LEU A 111 -14.84 -1.92 35.57
CA LEU A 111 -13.82 -1.36 34.68
C LEU A 111 -13.72 -2.13 33.37
N GLN A 112 -13.68 -3.46 33.44
CA GLN A 112 -13.66 -4.32 32.26
C GLN A 112 -14.91 -4.13 31.40
N ALA A 113 -16.08 -4.04 32.03
CA ALA A 113 -17.33 -3.83 31.31
C ALA A 113 -17.46 -2.43 30.70
N TYR A 114 -16.84 -1.41 31.33
CA TYR A 114 -16.78 -0.05 30.81
C TYR A 114 -15.85 0.07 29.60
N ILE A 115 -14.64 -0.51 29.67
CA ILE A 115 -13.70 -0.55 28.55
C ILE A 115 -14.25 -1.44 27.41
N GLY A 116 -14.83 -2.57 27.80
CA GLY A 116 -15.26 -3.65 26.92
C GLY A 116 -14.38 -4.87 27.13
N GLY A 117 -14.91 -5.91 27.78
CA GLY A 117 -14.14 -7.10 28.13
C GLY A 117 -13.44 -7.76 26.94
N ARG A 118 -14.09 -7.74 25.76
CA ARG A 118 -13.48 -8.22 24.50
C ARG A 118 -12.21 -7.44 24.13
N TYR A 119 -12.22 -6.12 24.27
CA TYR A 119 -11.09 -5.26 23.90
C TYR A 119 -9.88 -5.51 24.80
N LEU A 120 -10.12 -5.85 26.07
CA LEU A 120 -9.04 -6.23 26.98
C LEU A 120 -8.45 -7.62 26.65
N LEU A 121 -9.28 -8.57 26.22
CA LEU A 121 -8.82 -9.89 25.77
C LEU A 121 -8.06 -9.80 24.45
N GLU A 122 -8.57 -9.02 23.50
CA GLU A 122 -7.95 -8.73 22.20
C GLU A 122 -6.63 -7.96 22.38
N ALA A 123 -6.59 -6.95 23.25
CA ALA A 123 -5.36 -6.23 23.56
C ALA A 123 -4.29 -7.17 24.13
N ALA A 124 -4.65 -8.05 25.07
CA ALA A 124 -3.73 -9.06 25.60
C ALA A 124 -3.25 -10.04 24.52
N LEU A 125 -4.10 -10.39 23.54
CA LEU A 125 -3.72 -11.22 22.40
C LEU A 125 -2.73 -10.54 21.46
N PHE A 126 -2.72 -9.20 21.41
CA PHE A 126 -1.85 -8.40 20.55
C PHE A 126 -0.67 -7.75 21.29
N ASP A 127 -0.35 -8.24 22.49
CA ASP A 127 0.72 -7.70 23.35
C ASP A 127 0.55 -6.19 23.68
N VAL A 128 -0.69 -5.70 23.66
CA VAL A 128 -1.06 -4.36 24.10
C VAL A 128 -1.46 -4.42 25.57
N GLN A 129 -0.80 -3.64 26.41
CA GLN A 129 -0.98 -3.65 27.87
C GLN A 129 -1.65 -2.37 28.36
N PRO A 130 -2.96 -2.36 28.61
CA PRO A 130 -3.63 -1.24 29.27
C PRO A 130 -3.10 -1.04 30.70
N LEU A 131 -2.67 0.17 31.02
CA LEU A 131 -2.06 0.52 32.31
C LEU A 131 -3.04 1.28 33.21
N GLU A 132 -3.64 2.35 32.68
CA GLU A 132 -4.50 3.24 33.45
C GLU A 132 -5.71 3.66 32.62
N LEU A 133 -6.88 3.78 33.25
CA LEU A 133 -8.05 4.44 32.70
C LEU A 133 -8.25 5.77 33.42
N ARG A 134 -8.35 6.86 32.66
CA ARG A 134 -8.59 8.21 33.18
C ARG A 134 -9.94 8.69 32.68
N ILE A 135 -10.79 9.13 33.60
CA ILE A 135 -12.12 9.63 33.27
C ILE A 135 -12.25 11.06 33.76
N GLU A 136 -12.59 11.93 32.82
CA GLU A 136 -12.99 13.30 33.04
C GLU A 136 -14.43 13.46 32.50
N VAL A 137 -15.10 14.56 32.86
CA VAL A 137 -16.51 14.78 32.49
C VAL A 137 -16.67 14.71 30.97
N GLY A 138 -17.29 13.62 30.49
CA GLY A 138 -17.56 13.39 29.07
C GLY A 138 -16.38 12.85 28.25
N PHE A 139 -15.26 12.50 28.89
CA PHE A 139 -14.07 12.02 28.18
C PHE A 139 -13.37 10.90 28.96
N ALA A 140 -12.98 9.84 28.26
CA ALA A 140 -12.24 8.73 28.83
C ALA A 140 -10.97 8.51 28.01
N GLU A 141 -9.83 8.47 28.69
CA GLU A 141 -8.53 8.14 28.11
C GLU A 141 -8.01 6.84 28.71
N ILE A 142 -7.25 6.10 27.91
CA ILE A 142 -6.56 4.90 28.35
C ILE A 142 -5.06 5.05 28.07
N ALA A 143 -4.26 4.90 29.11
CA ALA A 143 -2.82 4.76 28.99
C ALA A 143 -2.49 3.29 28.74
N LEU A 144 -1.67 3.00 27.75
CA LEU A 144 -1.28 1.65 27.37
C LEU A 144 0.21 1.56 27.08
N LYS A 145 0.76 0.35 27.16
CA LYS A 145 2.11 0.01 26.74
C LYS A 145 2.07 -0.94 25.54
N PHE A 146 2.81 -0.60 24.49
CA PHE A 146 2.97 -1.42 23.29
C PHE A 146 4.40 -1.24 22.76
N ASN A 147 5.09 -2.34 22.42
CA ASN A 147 6.50 -2.30 21.99
C ASN A 147 7.42 -1.48 22.91
N ASP A 148 7.25 -1.64 24.23
CA ASP A 148 7.96 -0.89 25.26
C ASP A 148 7.73 0.64 25.31
N LEU A 149 6.84 1.16 24.46
CA LEU A 149 6.44 2.56 24.46
C LEU A 149 5.11 2.74 25.19
N GLN A 150 4.98 3.84 25.93
CA GLN A 150 3.72 4.24 26.56
C GLN A 150 2.97 5.20 25.66
N HIS A 151 1.68 4.94 25.46
CA HIS A 151 0.76 5.75 24.69
C HIS A 151 -0.44 6.12 25.55
N VAL A 152 -1.04 7.28 25.28
CA VAL A 152 -2.32 7.69 25.85
C VAL A 152 -3.26 7.97 24.69
N LEU A 153 -4.41 7.33 24.67
CA LEU A 153 -5.42 7.45 23.62
C LEU A 153 -6.78 7.75 24.25
N ALA A 154 -7.69 8.37 23.48
CA ALA A 154 -9.10 8.31 23.86
C ALA A 154 -9.57 6.85 23.87
N LEU A 155 -10.52 6.51 24.74
CA LEU A 155 -11.02 5.15 24.86
C LEU A 155 -11.63 4.64 23.55
N GLU A 156 -12.32 5.49 22.80
CA GLU A 156 -12.86 5.13 21.49
C GLU A 156 -11.74 4.91 20.46
N ASP A 157 -10.70 5.75 20.43
CA ASP A 157 -9.54 5.54 19.55
C ASP A 157 -8.83 4.22 19.84
N PHE A 158 -8.71 3.84 21.12
CA PHE A 158 -8.18 2.53 21.50
C PHE A 158 -9.03 1.38 20.94
N ARG A 159 -10.36 1.48 21.02
CA ARG A 159 -11.26 0.48 20.45
C ARG A 159 -11.14 0.41 18.94
N ASP A 160 -11.06 1.54 18.26
CA ASP A 160 -10.88 1.61 16.81
C ASP A 160 -9.56 0.96 16.37
N VAL A 161 -8.47 1.21 17.11
CA VAL A 161 -7.15 0.59 16.86
C VAL A 161 -7.22 -0.93 17.03
N ILE A 162 -7.88 -1.42 18.07
CA ILE A 162 -8.05 -2.86 18.28
C ILE A 162 -8.94 -3.47 17.19
N ASP A 163 -10.06 -2.83 16.85
CA ASP A 163 -10.95 -3.27 15.77
C ASP A 163 -10.20 -3.37 14.43
N GLU A 164 -9.33 -2.41 14.13
CA GLU A 164 -8.51 -2.44 12.91
C GLU A 164 -7.48 -3.57 12.94
N ARG A 165 -6.91 -3.85 14.11
CA ARG A 165 -6.02 -5.00 14.31
C ARG A 165 -6.76 -6.32 14.11
N VAL A 166 -7.99 -6.44 14.63
CA VAL A 166 -8.87 -7.60 14.42
C VAL A 166 -9.20 -7.78 12.93
N ARG A 167 -9.56 -6.72 12.21
CA ARG A 167 -9.78 -6.78 10.75
C ARG A 167 -8.56 -7.28 10.01
N THR A 168 -7.39 -6.75 10.36
CA THR A 168 -6.10 -7.14 9.77
C THR A 168 -5.78 -8.61 9.99
N GLU A 169 -5.90 -9.11 11.23
CA GLU A 169 -5.57 -10.50 11.57
C GLU A 169 -6.58 -11.52 11.03
N LEU A 170 -7.85 -11.14 10.93
CA LEU A 170 -8.88 -11.99 10.33
C LEU A 170 -8.97 -11.84 8.80
N GLY A 171 -8.23 -10.90 8.20
CA GLY A 171 -8.35 -10.58 6.78
C GLY A 171 -9.77 -10.17 6.38
N ILE A 172 -10.48 -9.44 7.24
CA ILE A 172 -11.85 -8.98 7.02
C ILE A 172 -11.81 -7.57 6.44
N GLY A 173 -12.65 -7.30 5.44
CA GLY A 173 -12.54 -6.08 4.63
C GLY A 173 -11.39 -6.13 3.63
N ARG A 174 -10.51 -7.14 3.74
CA ARG A 174 -9.72 -7.62 2.61
C ARG A 174 -10.65 -8.50 1.78
N PRO A 175 -10.86 -8.23 0.48
CA PRO A 175 -11.44 -9.26 -0.38
C PRO A 175 -10.60 -10.52 -0.21
N SER A 176 -11.26 -11.67 0.03
CA SER A 176 -10.62 -12.98 0.04
C SER A 176 -9.83 -13.14 -1.26
N GLY A 177 -8.52 -12.85 -1.21
CA GLY A 177 -7.75 -12.57 -2.42
C GLY A 177 -6.77 -11.39 -2.37
N GLU A 178 -6.27 -10.91 -1.23
CA GLU A 178 -5.08 -10.00 -1.23
C GLU A 178 -3.74 -10.75 -1.35
N MET A 179 -3.73 -11.81 -2.15
CA MET A 179 -2.63 -12.13 -3.08
C MET A 179 -3.13 -12.37 -4.52
N ALA A 180 -4.43 -12.30 -4.76
CA ALA A 180 -5.00 -12.23 -6.10
C ALA A 180 -4.95 -10.77 -6.54
N ILE A 181 -3.76 -10.31 -6.93
CA ILE A 181 -3.67 -9.27 -7.95
C ILE A 181 -4.55 -9.77 -9.10
N ASP A 182 -5.73 -9.17 -9.27
CA ASP A 182 -6.60 -9.54 -10.37
C ASP A 182 -6.02 -8.98 -11.66
N LEU A 183 -5.15 -9.79 -12.27
CA LEU A 183 -4.44 -9.45 -13.50
C LEU A 183 -5.39 -9.19 -14.68
N THR A 184 -6.68 -9.55 -14.58
CA THR A 184 -7.69 -9.22 -15.60
C THR A 184 -8.04 -7.74 -15.61
N VAL A 185 -7.78 -7.00 -14.52
CA VAL A 185 -8.03 -5.56 -14.42
C VAL A 185 -7.01 -4.75 -15.24
N VAL A 186 -5.84 -5.32 -15.57
CA VAL A 186 -4.78 -4.61 -16.31
C VAL A 186 -5.26 -4.18 -17.70
N GLU A 187 -5.95 -5.05 -18.42
CA GLU A 187 -6.46 -4.75 -19.77
C GLU A 187 -7.47 -3.60 -19.73
N ARG A 188 -8.39 -3.62 -18.75
CA ARG A 188 -9.37 -2.54 -18.54
C ARG A 188 -8.71 -1.23 -18.14
N ALA A 189 -7.65 -1.29 -17.34
CA ALA A 189 -6.87 -0.12 -16.95
C ALA A 189 -6.09 0.46 -18.14
N GLN A 190 -5.57 -0.39 -19.04
CA GLN A 190 -4.93 0.07 -20.28
C GLN A 190 -5.92 0.83 -21.18
N GLU A 191 -7.11 0.27 -21.38
CA GLU A 191 -8.17 0.92 -22.17
C GLU A 191 -8.58 2.26 -21.55
N ALA A 192 -8.79 2.29 -20.23
CA ALA A 192 -9.13 3.52 -19.51
C ALA A 192 -8.03 4.58 -19.65
N ASN A 193 -6.76 4.18 -19.49
CA ASN A 193 -5.61 5.08 -19.58
C ASN A 193 -5.42 5.63 -20.99
N ALA A 194 -5.53 4.78 -22.02
CA ALA A 194 -5.47 5.18 -23.42
C ALA A 194 -6.63 6.12 -23.81
N GLY A 195 -7.81 5.94 -23.19
CA GLY A 195 -8.96 6.84 -23.33
C GLY A 195 -8.86 8.15 -22.53
N GLY A 196 -7.75 8.40 -21.82
CA GLY A 196 -7.56 9.58 -20.97
C GLY A 196 -8.36 9.55 -19.67
N ASN A 197 -8.98 8.42 -19.31
CA ASN A 197 -9.70 8.25 -18.05
C ASN A 197 -8.73 7.84 -16.94
N PHE A 198 -7.86 8.79 -16.57
CA PHE A 198 -6.81 8.59 -15.59
C PHE A 198 -7.35 8.29 -14.20
N GLY A 199 -8.47 8.90 -13.79
CA GLY A 199 -9.10 8.64 -12.50
C GLY A 199 -9.57 7.20 -12.34
N ALA A 200 -10.17 6.61 -13.39
CA ALA A 200 -10.54 5.20 -13.37
C ALA A 200 -9.32 4.27 -13.33
N THR A 201 -8.25 4.62 -14.06
CA THR A 201 -6.98 3.88 -14.06
C THR A 201 -6.37 3.85 -12.66
N ILE A 202 -6.33 5.00 -11.98
CA ILE A 202 -5.83 5.11 -10.60
C ILE A 202 -6.69 4.29 -9.65
N ALA A 203 -8.02 4.43 -9.71
CA ALA A 203 -8.92 3.69 -8.84
C ALA A 203 -8.77 2.16 -8.96
N MET A 204 -8.48 1.66 -10.17
CA MET A 204 -8.28 0.23 -10.43
C MET A 204 -6.93 -0.30 -9.93
N LEU A 205 -5.85 0.48 -10.08
CA LEU A 205 -4.49 -0.02 -9.89
C LEU A 205 -3.81 0.44 -8.59
N SER A 206 -4.25 1.56 -8.00
CA SER A 206 -3.70 2.08 -6.73
C SER A 206 -3.73 1.06 -5.59
N PRO A 207 -4.76 0.20 -5.43
CA PRO A 207 -4.76 -0.84 -4.40
C PRO A 207 -3.57 -1.81 -4.49
N TRP A 208 -2.91 -1.93 -5.65
CA TRP A 208 -1.80 -2.87 -5.84
C TRP A 208 -0.46 -2.33 -5.31
N LEU A 209 -0.35 -1.03 -5.03
CA LEU A 209 0.91 -0.41 -4.57
C LEU A 209 1.42 -1.03 -3.26
N THR A 210 0.54 -1.28 -2.30
CA THR A 210 0.90 -1.87 -1.00
C THR A 210 1.34 -3.33 -1.16
N PRO A 211 0.59 -4.23 -1.82
CA PRO A 211 1.03 -5.59 -2.11
C PRO A 211 2.37 -5.67 -2.86
N ILE A 212 2.54 -4.87 -3.92
CA ILE A 212 3.78 -4.83 -4.70
C ILE A 212 4.97 -4.41 -3.83
N SER A 213 4.80 -3.37 -3.02
CA SER A 213 5.84 -2.90 -2.10
C SER A 213 6.20 -3.95 -1.06
N MET A 214 5.20 -4.71 -0.57
CA MET A 214 5.45 -5.82 0.36
C MET A 214 6.26 -6.94 -0.30
N LEU A 215 5.88 -7.38 -1.50
CA LEU A 215 6.59 -8.42 -2.27
C LEU A 215 8.06 -8.07 -2.55
N LEU A 216 8.36 -6.79 -2.82
CA LEU A 216 9.75 -6.33 -2.97
C LEU A 216 10.52 -6.38 -1.66
N ARG A 217 9.88 -6.04 -0.53
CA ARG A 217 10.51 -6.02 0.77
C ARG A 217 10.77 -7.43 1.32
N THR A 218 9.87 -8.38 1.06
CA THR A 218 10.00 -9.78 1.47
C THR A 218 10.92 -10.59 0.55
N GLY A 219 11.18 -10.10 -0.66
CA GLY A 219 11.99 -10.79 -1.67
C GLY A 219 11.21 -11.82 -2.49
N GLU A 220 9.91 -11.98 -2.22
CA GLU A 220 9.00 -12.91 -2.91
C GLU A 220 8.74 -12.50 -4.37
N ALA A 221 9.06 -11.25 -4.75
CA ALA A 221 8.97 -10.78 -6.13
C ALA A 221 9.77 -11.66 -7.13
N GLY A 222 10.88 -12.26 -6.69
CA GLY A 222 11.70 -13.15 -7.52
C GLY A 222 11.10 -14.55 -7.74
N GLU A 223 10.10 -14.94 -6.94
CA GLU A 223 9.44 -16.25 -7.03
C GLU A 223 8.23 -16.23 -7.99
N LEU A 224 7.83 -15.04 -8.46
CA LEU A 224 6.70 -14.86 -9.36
C LEU A 224 7.02 -15.32 -10.78
N ALA A 225 6.00 -15.87 -11.45
CA ALA A 225 6.09 -16.17 -12.87
C ALA A 225 6.34 -14.90 -13.71
N GLU A 226 7.12 -15.02 -14.80
CA GLU A 226 7.51 -13.89 -15.66
C GLU A 226 6.30 -13.11 -16.23
N GLU A 227 5.20 -13.82 -16.53
CA GLU A 227 3.95 -13.20 -16.99
C GLU A 227 3.34 -12.29 -15.91
N VAL A 228 3.26 -12.76 -14.67
CA VAL A 228 2.72 -12.02 -13.53
C VAL A 228 3.60 -10.80 -13.25
N HIS A 229 4.92 -11.01 -13.22
CA HIS A 229 5.89 -9.94 -13.06
C HIS A 229 5.78 -8.88 -14.16
N GLY A 230 5.54 -9.32 -15.41
CA GLY A 230 5.31 -8.44 -16.55
C GLY A 230 4.06 -7.59 -16.40
N LYS A 231 2.92 -8.20 -16.05
CA LYS A 231 1.65 -7.48 -15.88
C LYS A 231 1.73 -6.48 -14.73
N LEU A 232 2.37 -6.82 -13.61
CA LEU A 232 2.61 -5.89 -12.50
C LEU A 232 3.49 -4.70 -12.90
N SER A 233 4.54 -4.95 -13.68
CA SER A 233 5.36 -3.89 -14.26
C SER A 233 4.50 -2.97 -15.13
N THR A 234 3.68 -3.53 -16.02
CA THR A 234 2.77 -2.74 -16.87
C THR A 234 1.78 -1.92 -16.04
N SER A 235 1.23 -2.47 -14.96
CA SER A 235 0.32 -1.73 -14.08
C SER A 235 0.97 -0.55 -13.38
N LEU A 236 2.21 -0.70 -12.91
CA LEU A 236 2.96 0.41 -12.29
C LEU A 236 3.25 1.53 -13.31
N ASP A 237 3.56 1.16 -14.56
CA ASP A 237 3.76 2.12 -15.65
C ASP A 237 2.46 2.89 -15.99
N LEU A 238 1.34 2.18 -16.11
CA LEU A 238 0.02 2.78 -16.33
C LEU A 238 -0.41 3.70 -15.20
N LEU A 239 -0.24 3.26 -13.95
CA LEU A 239 -0.61 4.04 -12.78
C LEU A 239 0.24 5.30 -12.66
N GLY A 240 1.55 5.19 -12.87
CA GLY A 240 2.45 6.34 -12.90
C GLY A 240 2.10 7.33 -14.01
N SER A 241 1.79 6.82 -15.20
CA SER A 241 1.34 7.64 -16.34
C SER A 241 0.00 8.33 -16.07
N ALA A 242 -0.94 7.65 -15.40
CA ALA A 242 -2.23 8.22 -15.04
C ALA A 242 -2.09 9.38 -14.02
N TYR A 243 -1.27 9.21 -12.98
CA TYR A 243 -0.96 10.29 -12.05
C TYR A 243 -0.32 11.48 -12.76
N ALA A 244 0.64 11.23 -13.67
CA ALA A 244 1.25 12.29 -14.47
C ALA A 244 0.23 12.99 -15.39
N GLY A 245 -0.70 12.25 -15.97
CA GLY A 245 -1.80 12.77 -16.80
C GLY A 245 -2.77 13.69 -16.05
N LEU A 246 -2.93 13.49 -14.74
CA LEU A 246 -3.68 14.40 -13.85
C LEU A 246 -2.84 15.56 -13.30
N GLY A 247 -1.54 15.61 -13.61
CA GLY A 247 -0.61 16.60 -13.06
C GLY A 247 -0.14 16.31 -11.63
N GLU A 248 -0.43 15.13 -11.08
CA GLU A 248 0.04 14.68 -9.78
C GLU A 248 1.47 14.12 -9.88
N TYR A 249 2.42 15.01 -10.19
CA TYR A 249 3.79 14.61 -10.52
C TYR A 249 4.56 13.98 -9.34
N GLU A 250 4.28 14.34 -8.09
CA GLU A 250 4.91 13.66 -6.94
C GLU A 250 4.47 12.19 -6.85
N ALA A 251 3.17 11.93 -6.89
CA ALA A 251 2.61 10.57 -6.84
C ALA A 251 3.10 9.73 -8.04
N ALA A 252 3.12 10.32 -9.25
CA ALA A 252 3.67 9.67 -10.42
C ALA A 252 5.14 9.26 -10.21
N ASN A 253 5.96 10.13 -9.62
CA ASN A 253 7.37 9.84 -9.36
C ASN A 253 7.54 8.68 -8.37
N GLU A 254 6.74 8.62 -7.31
CA GLU A 254 6.80 7.52 -6.34
C GLU A 254 6.45 6.18 -6.98
N VAL A 255 5.34 6.12 -7.71
CA VAL A 255 4.87 4.89 -8.37
C VAL A 255 5.86 4.42 -9.43
N LEU A 256 6.38 5.31 -10.28
CA LEU A 256 7.30 4.92 -11.34
C LEU A 256 8.66 4.47 -10.79
N ARG A 257 9.12 5.05 -9.67
CA ARG A 257 10.34 4.58 -9.00
C ARG A 257 10.15 3.18 -8.41
N LEU A 258 8.99 2.89 -7.82
CA LEU A 258 8.62 1.54 -7.42
C LEU A 258 8.57 0.60 -8.62
N GLY A 259 7.98 1.05 -9.74
CA GLY A 259 7.96 0.34 -11.02
C GLY A 259 9.35 -0.03 -11.53
N ILE A 260 10.31 0.88 -11.45
CA ILE A 260 11.70 0.62 -11.86
C ILE A 260 12.38 -0.39 -10.91
N GLN A 261 12.17 -0.27 -9.60
CA GLN A 261 12.67 -1.25 -8.64
C GLN A 261 12.11 -2.64 -8.92
N TRP A 262 10.82 -2.71 -9.29
CA TRP A 262 10.15 -3.93 -9.70
C TRP A 262 10.73 -4.49 -11.00
N ALA A 263 10.77 -3.68 -12.06
CA ALA A 263 11.19 -4.11 -13.39
C ALA A 263 12.69 -4.45 -13.49
N GLY A 264 13.51 -3.96 -12.56
CA GLY A 264 14.96 -4.11 -12.59
C GLY A 264 15.58 -3.51 -13.85
N ASP A 265 16.62 -4.15 -14.38
CA ASP A 265 17.30 -3.75 -15.62
C ASP A 265 16.64 -4.30 -16.90
N SER A 266 15.37 -4.71 -16.84
CA SER A 266 14.65 -5.19 -18.02
C SER A 266 14.28 -4.03 -18.97
N THR A 267 14.05 -4.36 -20.24
CA THR A 267 13.49 -3.43 -21.23
C THR A 267 12.11 -2.89 -20.82
N LYS A 268 11.42 -3.54 -19.87
CA LYS A 268 10.14 -3.08 -19.33
C LYS A 268 10.28 -1.80 -18.48
N ALA A 269 11.48 -1.51 -17.95
CA ALA A 269 11.76 -0.25 -17.25
C ALA A 269 11.89 0.95 -18.20
N ALA A 270 12.09 0.73 -19.50
CA ALA A 270 12.40 1.78 -20.47
C ALA A 270 11.28 2.84 -20.55
N GLY A 271 10.02 2.40 -20.62
CA GLY A 271 8.83 3.27 -20.62
C GLY A 271 8.71 4.09 -19.32
N MET A 272 8.98 3.47 -18.17
CA MET A 272 8.93 4.15 -16.87
C MET A 272 10.01 5.22 -16.72
N TYR A 273 11.22 4.98 -17.23
CA TYR A 273 12.29 5.99 -17.27
C TYR A 273 11.90 7.17 -18.16
N LEU A 274 11.24 6.93 -19.30
CA LEU A 274 10.70 7.99 -20.14
C LEU A 274 9.62 8.78 -19.40
N ALA A 275 8.67 8.11 -18.75
CA ALA A 275 7.59 8.76 -18.00
C ALA A 275 8.13 9.63 -16.85
N LEU A 276 9.09 9.13 -16.06
CA LEU A 276 9.79 9.92 -15.03
C LEU A 276 10.55 11.10 -15.64
N GLY A 277 11.23 10.89 -16.76
CA GLY A 277 11.97 11.93 -17.46
C GLY A 277 11.05 13.06 -17.93
N ARG A 278 9.87 12.70 -18.47
CA ARG A 278 8.82 13.65 -18.86
C ARG A 278 8.29 14.42 -17.66
N ALA A 279 7.91 13.75 -16.57
CA ALA A 279 7.44 14.41 -15.35
C ALA A 279 8.50 15.35 -14.74
N SER A 280 9.77 14.95 -14.75
CA SER A 280 10.89 15.76 -14.30
C SER A 280 11.10 17.00 -15.18
N ALA A 281 10.99 16.86 -16.51
CA ALA A 281 11.04 17.99 -17.44
C ALA A 281 9.87 18.96 -17.22
N SER A 282 8.64 18.46 -17.04
CA SER A 282 7.44 19.27 -16.76
C SER A 282 7.51 20.05 -15.44
N THR A 283 8.30 19.56 -14.47
CA THR A 283 8.53 20.22 -13.18
C THR A 283 9.83 21.04 -13.14
N ALA A 284 10.41 21.34 -14.31
CA ALA A 284 11.66 22.09 -14.47
C ALA A 284 12.90 21.45 -13.79
N LYS A 285 12.83 20.17 -13.41
CA LYS A 285 13.95 19.38 -12.86
C LYS A 285 14.81 18.82 -14.01
N HIS A 286 15.27 19.69 -14.90
CA HIS A 286 15.94 19.29 -16.15
C HIS A 286 17.20 18.45 -15.95
N GLY A 287 17.91 18.60 -14.82
CA GLY A 287 19.08 17.78 -14.51
C GLY A 287 18.74 16.31 -14.26
N GLU A 288 17.66 16.05 -13.54
CA GLU A 288 17.14 14.69 -13.30
C GLU A 288 16.55 14.11 -14.59
N ALA A 289 15.77 14.92 -15.32
CA ALA A 289 15.18 14.55 -16.60
C ALA A 289 16.23 14.03 -17.60
N ILE A 290 17.36 14.71 -17.76
CA ILE A 290 18.44 14.28 -18.68
C ILE A 290 18.94 12.87 -18.32
N GLY A 291 19.16 12.58 -17.04
CA GLY A 291 19.64 11.26 -16.59
C GLY A 291 18.65 10.15 -16.91
N LEU A 292 17.37 10.39 -16.60
CA LEU A 292 16.27 9.45 -16.84
C LEU A 292 16.05 9.19 -18.33
N LEU A 293 16.01 10.25 -19.16
CA LEU A 293 15.79 10.15 -20.61
C LEU A 293 16.94 9.43 -21.31
N ARG A 294 18.19 9.65 -20.89
CA ARG A 294 19.34 8.88 -21.41
C ARG A 294 19.26 7.40 -21.05
N ARG A 295 18.78 7.08 -19.85
CA ARG A 295 18.57 5.68 -19.45
C ARG A 295 17.47 5.03 -20.29
N ALA A 296 16.38 5.75 -20.58
CA ALA A 296 15.32 5.30 -21.47
C ALA A 296 15.86 4.96 -22.88
N ILE A 297 16.67 5.85 -23.49
CA ILE A 297 17.32 5.58 -24.79
C ILE A 297 18.19 4.33 -24.72
N THR A 298 18.99 4.19 -23.66
CA THR A 298 19.88 3.02 -23.47
C THR A 298 19.09 1.70 -23.39
N LEU A 299 17.87 1.74 -22.85
CA LEU A 299 16.99 0.59 -22.72
C LEU A 299 16.08 0.37 -23.95
N GLY A 300 16.24 1.19 -25.00
CA GLY A 300 15.62 0.97 -26.31
C GLY A 300 14.31 1.69 -26.58
N VAL A 301 13.97 2.75 -25.83
CA VAL A 301 12.84 3.62 -26.22
C VAL A 301 13.16 4.34 -27.54
N ASP A 302 12.13 4.51 -28.37
CA ASP A 302 12.23 5.17 -29.67
C ASP A 302 12.80 6.59 -29.55
N GLU A 303 13.82 6.88 -30.36
CA GLU A 303 14.46 8.19 -30.43
C GLU A 303 13.49 9.29 -30.83
N ALA A 304 12.49 8.99 -31.66
CA ALA A 304 11.48 9.96 -32.07
C ALA A 304 10.65 10.48 -30.89
N GLU A 305 10.49 9.67 -29.84
CA GLU A 305 9.72 10.01 -28.64
C GLU A 305 10.56 10.69 -27.56
N VAL A 306 11.79 10.19 -27.32
CA VAL A 306 12.61 10.64 -26.18
C VAL A 306 13.45 11.88 -26.50
N LEU A 307 14.00 11.97 -27.71
CA LEU A 307 14.94 13.04 -28.06
C LEU A 307 14.33 14.45 -28.01
N PRO A 308 13.05 14.70 -28.34
CA PRO A 308 12.45 16.02 -28.14
C PRO A 308 12.51 16.50 -26.69
N LEU A 309 12.16 15.63 -25.73
CA LEU A 309 12.20 15.95 -24.29
C LEU A 309 13.63 16.15 -23.79
N LEU A 310 14.57 15.34 -24.32
CA LEU A 310 15.98 15.46 -23.98
C LEU A 310 16.56 16.78 -24.52
N ALA A 311 16.23 17.15 -25.76
CA ALA A 311 16.63 18.41 -26.37
C ALA A 311 16.13 19.62 -25.55
N GLN A 312 14.86 19.61 -25.16
CA GLN A 312 14.27 20.64 -24.31
C GLN A 312 15.03 20.77 -22.98
N SER A 313 15.29 19.65 -22.30
CA SER A 313 15.99 19.65 -21.02
C SER A 313 17.46 20.07 -21.13
N LEU A 314 18.13 19.74 -22.24
CA LEU A 314 19.50 20.17 -22.53
C LEU A 314 19.56 21.67 -22.83
N ALA A 315 18.63 22.20 -23.64
CA ALA A 315 18.52 23.62 -23.95
C ALA A 315 18.23 24.46 -22.70
N ALA A 316 17.34 23.99 -21.82
CA ALA A 316 17.05 24.62 -20.53
C ALA A 316 18.28 24.70 -19.60
N ARG A 317 19.32 23.90 -19.86
CA ARG A 317 20.60 23.90 -19.14
C ARG A 317 21.77 24.49 -19.92
N ASP A 318 21.49 25.23 -20.99
CA ASP A 318 22.48 25.86 -21.89
C ASP A 318 23.42 24.86 -22.58
N GLN A 319 23.04 23.58 -22.65
CA GLN A 319 23.78 22.54 -23.37
C GLN A 319 23.39 22.53 -24.86
N ASN A 320 23.51 23.70 -25.48
CA ASN A 320 22.93 24.03 -26.79
C ASN A 320 23.41 23.13 -27.94
N LEU A 321 24.68 22.74 -27.92
CA LEU A 321 25.24 21.79 -28.90
C LEU A 321 24.54 20.43 -28.82
N ALA A 322 24.45 19.88 -27.62
CA ALA A 322 23.80 18.59 -27.40
C ALA A 322 22.30 18.66 -27.69
N ALA A 323 21.65 19.78 -27.36
CA ALA A 323 20.25 20.02 -27.69
C ALA A 323 20.02 20.00 -29.21
N LYS A 324 20.86 20.70 -29.99
CA LYS A 324 20.74 20.71 -31.46
C LYS A 324 20.97 19.33 -32.08
N VAL A 325 21.95 18.57 -31.60
CA VAL A 325 22.16 17.18 -32.03
C VAL A 325 20.93 16.32 -31.76
N CYS A 326 20.30 16.48 -30.60
CA CYS A 326 19.07 15.75 -30.27
C CYS A 326 17.91 16.15 -31.20
N ILE A 327 17.75 17.44 -31.51
CA ILE A 327 16.73 17.93 -32.46
C ILE A 327 16.93 17.31 -33.85
N ASP A 328 18.16 17.29 -34.35
CA ASP A 328 18.44 16.77 -35.70
C ASP A 328 18.24 15.25 -35.78
N ARG A 329 18.66 14.52 -34.74
CA ARG A 329 18.40 13.07 -34.63
C ARG A 329 16.92 12.76 -34.47
N ALA A 330 16.18 13.53 -33.66
CA ALA A 330 14.74 13.38 -33.51
C ALA A 330 14.03 13.56 -34.85
N ARG A 331 14.42 14.58 -35.62
CA ARG A 331 13.88 14.84 -36.96
C ARG A 331 14.21 13.69 -37.93
N ALA A 332 15.44 13.18 -37.91
CA ALA A 332 15.83 12.03 -38.73
C ALA A 332 15.08 10.74 -38.33
N ALA A 333 14.73 10.58 -37.06
CA ALA A 333 13.91 9.49 -36.55
C ALA A 333 12.40 9.67 -36.84
N GLY A 334 11.98 10.80 -37.41
CA GLY A 334 10.58 11.05 -37.77
C GLY A 334 9.73 11.69 -36.67
N ALA A 335 10.34 12.32 -35.66
CA ALA A 335 9.61 13.08 -34.65
C ALA A 335 8.81 14.23 -35.29
N ASP A 336 7.67 14.58 -34.67
CA ASP A 336 6.85 15.71 -35.12
C ASP A 336 7.61 17.02 -34.96
N ASP A 337 7.81 17.72 -36.09
CA ASP A 337 8.50 19.01 -36.14
C ASP A 337 7.76 20.08 -35.32
N SER A 338 6.45 19.89 -35.03
CA SER A 338 5.70 20.75 -34.13
C SER A 338 6.24 20.77 -32.70
N VAL A 339 6.70 19.63 -32.18
CA VAL A 339 7.25 19.46 -30.83
C VAL A 339 8.70 19.94 -30.76
N LEU A 340 9.43 19.85 -31.88
CA LEU A 340 10.82 20.31 -31.98
C LEU A 340 10.95 21.82 -32.14
N ARG A 341 9.92 22.48 -32.68
CA ARG A 341 9.96 23.89 -33.06
C ARG A 341 10.27 24.82 -31.89
N GLU A 342 9.67 24.57 -30.72
CA GLU A 342 9.89 25.43 -29.55
C GLU A 342 11.36 25.42 -29.11
N ALA A 343 11.98 24.24 -29.06
CA ALA A 343 13.39 24.09 -28.71
C ALA A 343 14.33 24.67 -29.80
N ASP A 344 14.00 24.48 -31.08
CA ASP A 344 14.80 25.03 -32.19
C ASP A 344 14.70 26.56 -32.25
N ASP A 345 13.51 27.14 -32.03
CA ASP A 345 13.27 28.58 -32.00
C ASP A 345 13.94 29.26 -30.80
N ASP A 346 13.94 28.62 -29.63
CA ASP A 346 14.68 29.09 -28.45
C ASP A 346 16.19 29.12 -28.75
N LEU A 347 16.74 28.06 -29.34
CA LEU A 347 18.15 28.03 -29.75
C LEU A 347 18.45 29.12 -30.79
N ARG A 348 17.62 29.27 -31.84
CA ARG A 348 17.77 30.35 -32.84
C ARG A 348 17.78 31.72 -32.18
N THR A 349 16.89 31.95 -31.22
CA THR A 349 16.78 33.22 -30.49
C THR A 349 18.03 33.49 -29.66
N ARG A 350 18.53 32.48 -28.92
CA ARG A 350 19.73 32.61 -28.09
C ARG A 350 20.99 32.89 -28.89
N PHE A 351 21.16 32.24 -30.05
CA PHE A 351 22.33 32.44 -30.89
C PHE A 351 22.22 33.67 -31.82
N GLY A 352 21.00 34.12 -32.14
CA GLY A 352 20.75 35.29 -32.97
C GLY A 352 21.56 35.25 -34.27
N GLN A 353 22.39 36.27 -34.49
CA GLN A 353 23.21 36.39 -35.71
C GLN A 353 24.31 35.32 -35.83
N ALA A 354 24.67 34.64 -34.73
CA ALA A 354 25.65 33.55 -34.76
C ALA A 354 25.05 32.23 -35.27
N TRP A 355 23.73 32.11 -35.34
CA TRP A 355 23.03 30.86 -35.69
C TRP A 355 23.45 30.26 -37.04
N PRO A 356 23.51 31.02 -38.17
CA PRO A 356 23.89 30.43 -39.45
C PRO A 356 25.33 29.87 -39.47
N ARG A 357 26.24 30.49 -38.70
CA ARG A 357 27.62 30.00 -38.56
C ARG A 357 27.68 28.72 -37.73
N PHE A 358 26.88 28.66 -36.68
CA PHE A 358 26.75 27.47 -35.84
C PHE A 358 26.18 26.28 -36.63
N GLU A 359 25.11 26.47 -37.43
CA GLU A 359 24.58 25.42 -38.30
C GLU A 359 25.59 24.95 -39.35
N ALA A 360 26.32 25.87 -39.99
CA ALA A 360 27.35 25.52 -40.96
C ALA A 360 28.51 24.71 -40.33
N TRP A 361 28.89 25.04 -39.11
CA TRP A 361 29.91 24.29 -38.36
C TRP A 361 29.42 22.87 -38.01
N MET A 362 28.16 22.73 -37.58
CA MET A 362 27.54 21.43 -37.32
C MET A 362 27.46 20.55 -38.56
N GLY A 363 27.09 21.12 -39.72
CA GLY A 363 26.97 20.39 -40.99
C GLY A 363 28.31 19.96 -41.59
N SER A 364 29.42 20.60 -41.23
CA SER A 364 30.77 20.26 -41.71
C SER A 364 31.49 19.23 -40.82
N GLY A 365 31.10 19.09 -39.55
CA GLY A 365 31.69 18.11 -38.62
C GLY A 365 31.06 16.72 -38.61
N ALA A 366 30.00 16.47 -39.38
CA ALA A 366 29.31 15.16 -39.44
C ALA A 366 29.77 14.27 -40.62
N SER A 367 30.83 14.66 -41.34
CA SER A 367 31.39 13.95 -42.51
C SER A 367 32.76 13.32 -42.26
N ASP A 368 33.26 13.36 -41.03
CA ASP A 368 34.42 12.59 -40.52
C ASP A 368 33.95 11.67 -39.39
#